data_AF-A0A7R9HDR4-F1
#
_entry.id   AF-A0A7R9HDR4-F1
#
_cell.length_a   1.000
_cell.length_b   1.000
_cell.length_c   1.000
_cell.angle_alpha   90.00
_cell.angle_beta   90.00
_cell.angle_gamma   90.00
#
_symmetry.space_group_name_H-M   'P 1'
#
loop_
_entity.id
_entity.type
_entity.pdbx_description
1 polymer ?
#
loop_
_entity_poly.entity_id
_entity_poly.type
_entity_poly.pdbx_seq_one_letter_code
_entity_poly.pdbx_strand_id
1 'polypeptide(L)'
;MDTNMSVRASAENLSTDNQNSGEGGNMCLELALEGERLCKAGDCRAGVAFFQAAIKAGTDDLRTLSAIYSQLGNAYFYLGDYLKAMQYHKHDLTLARYDVCPIHTLGAALA
;
A
#
# COMPACT_ATOMS: atom_id res chain seq x y z
N MET A 1 39.44 11.23 -29.41
CA MET A 1 39.77 10.09 -28.56
C MET A 1 39.22 10.42 -27.18
N ASP A 2 38.05 10.00 -26.65
CA ASP A 2 36.97 9.10 -27.07
C ASP A 2 35.68 9.46 -26.27
N THR A 3 34.52 9.31 -26.93
CA THR A 3 33.16 8.92 -26.47
C THR A 3 32.62 9.15 -25.03
N ASN A 4 31.59 10.00 -24.93
CA ASN A 4 30.20 9.80 -24.42
C ASN A 4 29.84 8.55 -23.55
N MET A 5 29.19 8.71 -22.37
CA MET A 5 27.90 8.05 -22.02
C MET A 5 27.25 8.60 -20.72
N SER A 6 25.94 8.80 -20.79
CA SER A 6 24.98 9.32 -19.79
C SER A 6 24.62 8.31 -18.69
N VAL A 7 24.42 8.76 -17.45
CA VAL A 7 23.37 8.20 -16.56
C VAL A 7 22.78 9.31 -15.66
N ARG A 8 21.48 9.58 -15.83
CA ARG A 8 20.65 10.33 -14.89
C ARG A 8 20.48 9.52 -13.60
N ALA A 9 20.63 10.14 -12.45
CA ALA A 9 19.97 9.69 -11.23
C ALA A 9 19.39 10.93 -10.54
N SER A 10 18.10 11.16 -10.77
CA SER A 10 17.28 12.01 -9.92
C SER A 10 17.32 11.39 -8.52
N ALA A 11 18.13 11.93 -7.63
CA ALA A 11 17.99 11.67 -6.20
C ALA A 11 16.77 12.49 -5.75
N GLU A 12 15.64 11.80 -5.62
CA GLU A 12 14.44 12.31 -4.98
C GLU A 12 14.84 12.80 -3.57
N ASN A 13 14.80 14.11 -3.37
CA ASN A 13 15.15 14.71 -2.08
C ASN A 13 13.95 14.55 -1.14
N LEU A 14 14.02 13.47 -0.37
CA LEU A 14 13.52 13.23 0.98
C LEU A 14 12.86 14.45 1.67
N SER A 15 11.56 14.62 1.48
CA SER A 15 10.72 15.36 2.43
C SER A 15 10.51 14.47 3.67
N THR A 16 11.50 14.48 4.57
CA THR A 16 11.33 14.03 5.95
C THR A 16 10.58 15.12 6.70
N ASP A 17 9.26 15.09 6.59
CA ASP A 17 8.42 15.91 7.46
C ASP A 17 8.49 15.36 8.89
N ASN A 18 8.93 16.28 9.75
CA ASN A 18 9.14 16.21 11.18
C ASN A 18 7.93 15.59 11.92
N GLN A 19 8.03 14.33 12.38
CA GLN A 19 6.99 13.70 13.20
C GLN A 19 7.31 13.79 14.68
N ASN A 20 6.60 14.67 15.38
CA ASN A 20 6.37 14.57 16.82
C ASN A 20 4.85 14.53 17.07
N SER A 21 4.43 13.58 17.90
CA SER A 21 3.11 13.43 18.55
C SER A 21 2.04 12.61 17.81
N GLY A 22 1.84 11.35 18.23
CA GLY A 22 0.66 10.53 17.89
C GLY A 22 0.95 9.04 17.67
N GLU A 23 1.32 8.29 18.71
CA GLU A 23 1.84 6.91 18.65
C GLU A 23 0.90 5.82 18.06
N GLY A 24 -0.35 6.13 17.71
CA GLY A 24 -1.28 5.15 17.11
C GLY A 24 -1.35 5.20 15.57
N GLY A 25 -1.55 6.40 15.00
CA GLY A 25 -1.70 6.56 13.55
C GLY A 25 -0.37 6.47 12.78
N ASN A 26 0.74 6.77 13.44
CA ASN A 26 2.06 6.83 12.80
C ASN A 26 2.67 5.44 12.57
N MET A 27 2.38 4.45 13.43
CA MET A 27 2.99 3.12 13.33
C MET A 27 2.50 2.34 12.10
N CYS A 28 1.21 2.45 11.74
CA CYS A 28 0.67 1.81 10.55
C CYS A 28 1.32 2.36 9.27
N LEU A 29 1.43 3.68 9.17
CA LEU A 29 2.03 4.37 8.02
C LEU A 29 3.52 4.05 7.88
N GLU A 30 4.28 4.06 8.99
CA GLU A 30 5.70 3.74 8.99
C GLU A 30 5.97 2.31 8.50
N LEU A 31 5.18 1.34 9.00
CA LEU A 31 5.27 -0.06 8.55
C LEU A 31 4.90 -0.21 7.08
N ALA A 32 3.92 0.55 6.57
CA ALA A 32 3.55 0.53 5.17
C ALA A 32 4.66 1.08 4.26
N LEU A 33 5.29 2.19 4.66
CA LEU A 33 6.40 2.80 3.92
C LEU A 33 7.61 1.85 3.86
N GLU A 34 7.93 1.17 4.96
CA GLU A 34 9.00 0.18 4.98
C GLU A 34 8.66 -1.04 4.11
N GLY A 35 7.40 -1.48 4.13
CA GLY A 35 6.91 -2.54 3.24
C GLY A 35 7.09 -2.20 1.75
N GLU A 36 6.75 -0.97 1.36
CA GLU A 36 6.93 -0.48 -0.01
C GLU A 36 8.41 -0.43 -0.40
N ARG A 37 9.27 0.08 0.50
CA ARG A 37 10.71 0.14 0.27
C ARG A 37 11.30 -1.25 0.01
N LEU A 38 10.88 -2.25 0.77
CA LEU A 38 11.32 -3.65 0.59
C LEU A 38 10.83 -4.25 -0.72
N CYS A 39 9.57 -4.01 -1.10
CA CYS A 39 9.06 -4.42 -2.41
C CYS A 39 9.88 -3.80 -3.56
N LYS A 40 10.22 -2.51 -3.48
CA LYS A 40 11.09 -1.83 -4.45
C LYS A 40 12.50 -2.39 -4.49
N ALA A 41 13.03 -2.86 -3.36
CA ALA A 41 14.32 -3.53 -3.27
C ALA A 41 14.32 -4.97 -3.86
N GLY A 42 13.16 -5.50 -4.24
CA GLY A 42 12.99 -6.86 -4.76
C GLY A 42 12.55 -7.88 -3.72
N ASP A 43 12.61 -7.54 -2.43
CA ASP A 43 12.24 -8.40 -1.31
C ASP A 43 10.74 -8.30 -0.97
N CYS A 44 9.90 -8.64 -1.96
CA CYS A 44 8.44 -8.58 -1.82
C CYS A 44 7.91 -9.46 -0.67
N ARG A 45 8.59 -10.57 -0.35
CA ARG A 45 8.22 -11.45 0.77
C ARG A 45 8.37 -10.76 2.13
N ALA A 46 9.42 -9.96 2.30
CA ALA A 46 9.60 -9.16 3.52
C ALA A 46 8.58 -8.01 3.55
N GLY A 47 8.37 -7.33 2.41
CA GLY A 47 7.37 -6.27 2.30
C GLY A 47 5.96 -6.70 2.72
N VAL A 48 5.54 -7.90 2.31
CA VAL A 48 4.26 -8.50 2.74
C VAL A 48 4.15 -8.61 4.27
N ALA A 49 5.23 -8.98 4.97
CA ALA A 49 5.21 -9.11 6.42
C ALA A 49 5.01 -7.74 7.11
N PHE A 50 5.64 -6.68 6.57
CA PHE A 50 5.47 -5.31 7.06
C PHE A 50 4.06 -4.77 6.82
N PHE A 51 3.49 -4.99 5.62
CA PHE A 51 2.10 -4.61 5.35
C PHE A 51 1.10 -5.36 6.25
N GLN A 52 1.32 -6.64 6.54
CA GLN A 52 0.49 -7.37 7.50
C GLN A 52 0.63 -6.83 8.93
N ALA A 53 1.84 -6.41 9.32
CA ALA A 53 2.06 -5.75 10.60
C ALA A 53 1.35 -4.38 10.65
N ALA A 54 1.36 -3.62 9.55
CA ALA A 54 0.65 -2.35 9.43
C ALA A 54 -0.86 -2.52 9.63
N ILE A 55 -1.46 -3.57 9.03
CA ILE A 55 -2.88 -3.88 9.23
C ILE A 55 -3.17 -4.27 10.69
N LYS A 56 -2.27 -5.02 11.34
CA LYS A 56 -2.42 -5.39 12.76
C LYS A 56 -2.27 -4.20 13.71
N ALA A 57 -1.41 -3.24 13.37
CA ALA A 57 -1.27 -2.00 14.13
C ALA A 57 -2.59 -1.20 14.11
N GLY A 58 -3.34 -1.30 13.01
CA GLY A 58 -4.61 -0.60 12.83
C GLY A 58 -4.41 0.88 12.49
N THR A 59 -5.32 1.44 11.70
CA THR A 59 -5.36 2.86 11.38
C THR A 59 -6.80 3.32 11.25
N ASP A 60 -7.07 4.56 11.64
CA ASP A 60 -8.38 5.20 11.49
C ASP A 60 -8.59 5.78 10.08
N ASP A 61 -7.52 5.90 9.28
CA ASP A 61 -7.59 6.40 7.91
C ASP A 61 -7.82 5.26 6.91
N LEU A 62 -9.05 5.17 6.41
CA LEU A 62 -9.45 4.19 5.40
C LEU A 62 -8.65 4.30 4.11
N ARG A 63 -8.16 5.50 3.77
CA ARG A 63 -7.31 5.72 2.59
C ARG A 63 -5.95 5.05 2.74
N THR A 64 -5.30 5.21 3.90
CA THR A 64 -4.06 4.50 4.23
C THR A 64 -4.27 2.98 4.22
N LEU A 65 -5.38 2.50 4.80
CA LEU A 65 -5.69 1.07 4.82
C LEU A 65 -5.93 0.50 3.40
N SER A 66 -6.66 1.23 2.56
CA SER A 66 -6.88 0.93 1.13
C SER A 66 -5.55 0.84 0.38
N ALA A 67 -4.67 1.83 0.54
CA ALA A 67 -3.33 1.82 -0.07
C ALA A 67 -2.52 0.59 0.35
N ILE A 68 -2.54 0.22 1.64
CA ILE A 68 -1.85 -0.98 2.15
C ILE A 68 -2.39 -2.25 1.49
N TYR A 69 -3.72 -2.42 1.39
CA TYR A 69 -4.32 -3.59 0.74
C TYR A 69 -3.98 -3.67 -0.75
N SER A 70 -3.94 -2.52 -1.44
CA SER A 70 -3.55 -2.44 -2.84
C SER A 70 -2.10 -2.88 -3.05
N GLN A 71 -1.18 -2.36 -2.23
CA GLN A 71 0.25 -2.71 -2.26
C GLN A 71 0.49 -4.18 -1.89
N LEU A 72 -0.25 -4.70 -0.92
CA LEU A 72 -0.20 -6.11 -0.52
C LEU A 72 -0.67 -7.02 -1.67
N GLY A 73 -1.72 -6.63 -2.40
CA GLY A 73 -2.19 -7.32 -3.59
C GLY A 73 -1.11 -7.39 -4.68
N ASN A 74 -0.45 -6.27 -4.96
CA ASN A 74 0.68 -6.21 -5.89
C ASN A 74 1.84 -7.09 -5.43
N ALA A 75 2.19 -7.05 -4.15
CA ALA A 75 3.27 -7.86 -3.60
C ALA A 75 3.00 -9.38 -3.74
N TYR A 76 1.76 -9.82 -3.50
CA TYR A 76 1.37 -11.22 -3.75
C TYR A 76 1.35 -11.59 -5.23
N PHE A 77 0.98 -10.64 -6.10
CA PHE A 77 1.06 -10.83 -7.54
C PHE A 77 2.51 -11.08 -7.99
N TYR A 78 3.48 -10.31 -7.48
CA TYR A 78 4.91 -10.53 -7.74
C TYR A 78 5.45 -11.83 -7.18
N LEU A 79 4.90 -12.33 -6.07
CA LEU A 79 5.24 -13.63 -5.48
C LEU A 79 4.58 -14.82 -6.20
N GLY A 80 3.67 -14.57 -7.15
CA GLY A 80 2.92 -15.61 -7.88
C GLY A 80 1.73 -16.19 -7.11
N ASP A 81 1.35 -15.64 -5.96
CA ASP A 81 0.17 -16.06 -5.20
C ASP A 81 -1.05 -15.22 -5.63
N TYR A 82 -1.55 -15.52 -6.83
CA TYR A 82 -2.65 -14.76 -7.45
C TYR A 82 -3.96 -14.86 -6.66
N LEU A 83 -4.20 -15.98 -5.96
CA LEU A 83 -5.40 -16.17 -5.15
C LEU A 83 -5.42 -15.19 -3.96
N LYS A 84 -4.29 -14.95 -3.31
CA LYS A 84 -4.20 -13.92 -2.28
C LYS A 84 -4.24 -12.52 -2.87
N ALA A 85 -3.53 -12.28 -3.97
CA ALA A 85 -3.56 -10.97 -4.64
C ALA A 85 -4.99 -10.52 -4.97
N MET A 86 -5.79 -11.40 -5.58
CA MET A 86 -7.19 -11.11 -5.89
C MET A 86 -8.05 -10.84 -4.64
N GLN A 87 -7.83 -11.58 -3.55
CA GLN A 87 -8.57 -11.36 -2.31
C GLN A 87 -8.30 -9.97 -1.74
N TYR A 88 -7.04 -9.54 -1.73
CA TYR A 88 -6.67 -8.23 -1.20
C TYR A 88 -7.08 -7.07 -2.10
N HIS A 89 -7.01 -7.21 -3.42
CA HIS A 89 -7.59 -6.24 -4.34
C HIS A 89 -9.12 -6.13 -4.19
N LYS A 90 -9.81 -7.23 -3.88
CA LYS A 90 -11.25 -7.19 -3.56
C LYS A 90 -11.54 -6.48 -2.24
N HIS A 91 -10.66 -6.60 -1.25
CA HIS A 91 -10.79 -5.87 0.02
C HIS A 91 -10.61 -4.36 -0.21
N ASP A 92 -9.61 -3.97 -0.99
CA ASP A 92 -9.38 -2.58 -1.41
C ASP A 92 -10.61 -2.00 -2.14
N LEU A 93 -11.16 -2.71 -3.13
CA LEU A 93 -12.39 -2.32 -3.83
C LEU A 93 -13.59 -2.21 -2.89
N THR A 94 -13.69 -3.08 -1.90
CA THR A 94 -14.78 -3.04 -0.91
C THR A 94 -14.65 -1.79 -0.05
N LEU A 95 -13.45 -1.48 0.45
CA LEU A 95 -13.18 -0.26 1.23
C LEU A 95 -13.41 1.01 0.41
N ALA A 96 -12.92 1.06 -0.82
CA ALA A 96 -13.14 2.18 -1.73
C ALA A 96 -14.64 2.38 -2.02
N ARG A 97 -15.42 1.30 -2.12
CA ARG A 97 -16.89 1.40 -2.27
C ARG A 97 -17.60 1.87 -1.00
N TYR A 98 -17.04 1.62 0.18
CA TYR A 98 -17.54 2.17 1.44
C TYR A 98 -17.21 3.66 1.57
N ASP A 99 -16.03 4.10 1.13
CA ASP A 99 -15.66 5.52 1.09
C ASP A 99 -16.47 6.32 0.04
N VAL A 100 -16.86 5.69 -1.08
CA VAL A 100 -17.44 6.39 -2.25
C VAL A 100 -18.97 6.52 -2.21
N CYS A 101 -19.71 5.89 -1.28
CA CYS A 101 -21.18 5.93 -1.36
C CYS A 101 -21.91 6.19 -0.03
N PRO A 102 -22.42 7.43 0.20
CA PRO A 102 -23.69 7.58 0.89
C PRO A 102 -24.83 7.14 -0.05
N ILE A 103 -25.61 6.14 0.38
CA ILE A 103 -27.04 5.91 0.06
C ILE A 103 -27.55 5.46 -1.33
N HIS A 104 -26.77 5.08 -2.36
CA HIS A 104 -27.38 4.63 -3.64
C HIS A 104 -26.90 3.27 -4.20
N THR A 105 -26.94 2.19 -3.42
CA THR A 105 -26.91 0.82 -3.98
C THR A 105 -27.95 -0.12 -3.37
N LEU A 106 -29.08 0.41 -2.91
CA LEU A 106 -30.26 -0.40 -2.56
C LEU A 106 -31.02 -0.91 -3.81
N GLY A 107 -30.59 -0.57 -5.04
CA GLY A 107 -31.34 -0.85 -6.28
C GLY A 107 -30.92 -2.07 -7.10
N ALA A 108 -30.04 -2.96 -6.62
CA ALA A 108 -29.52 -4.08 -7.44
C ALA A 108 -29.72 -5.48 -6.82
N ALA A 109 -30.71 -5.65 -5.93
CA ALA A 109 -31.04 -6.95 -5.34
C ALA A 109 -32.51 -7.40 -5.53
N LEU A 110 -33.31 -6.69 -6.32
CA LEU A 110 -34.68 -7.11 -6.66
C LEU A 110 -35.00 -6.79 -8.13
N ALA A 111 -34.63 -7.70 -9.04
CA ALA A 111 -35.29 -7.95 -10.32
C ALA A 111 -34.78 -9.28 -10.90
#